data_AF-A0A1G0KCY1-F1
#
_entry.id   AF-A0A1G0KCY1-F1
#
_cell.length_a   1.000
_cell.length_b   1.000
_cell.length_c   1.000
_cell.angle_alpha   90.00
_cell.angle_beta   90.00
_cell.angle_gamma   90.00
#
_symmetry.space_group_name_H-M   'P 1'
#
loop_
_entity.id
_entity.type
_entity.pdbx_description
1 polymer ?
#
loop_
_entity_poly.entity_id
_entity_poly.type
_entity_poly.pdbx_seq_one_letter_code
_entity_poly.pdbx_strand_id
1 'polypeptide(L)'
;MSTTLAWLAVGLGALLCLINFYLSFIRHPLNRLRGLSKESHRWVSGFPLFGSLLVGLSLIVLHDLPGMVPVAVALILIDTGGIHWFVGTMIYQFVFGRSKP
;
A
#
# COMPACT_ATOMS: atom_id res chain seq x y z
N MET A 1 -8.70 -16.14 -14.36
CA MET A 1 -7.44 -16.34 -13.60
C MET A 1 -7.49 -17.72 -12.98
N SER A 2 -6.41 -18.51 -13.03
CA SER A 2 -6.38 -19.82 -12.37
C SER A 2 -6.19 -19.68 -10.87
N THR A 3 -6.58 -20.69 -10.09
CA THR A 3 -6.45 -20.69 -8.62
C THR A 3 -5.00 -20.47 -8.17
N THR A 4 -4.03 -21.11 -8.83
CA THR A 4 -2.60 -20.91 -8.56
C THR A 4 -2.17 -19.45 -8.79
N LEU A 5 -2.60 -18.85 -9.91
CA LEU A 5 -2.30 -17.45 -10.20
C LEU A 5 -2.95 -16.50 -9.19
N ALA A 6 -4.16 -16.83 -8.71
CA ALA A 6 -4.82 -16.04 -7.68
C ALA A 6 -4.06 -16.05 -6.36
N TRP A 7 -3.56 -17.21 -5.93
CA TRP A 7 -2.71 -17.31 -4.73
C TRP A 7 -1.39 -16.58 -4.88
N LEU A 8 -0.75 -16.66 -6.04
CA LEU A 8 0.47 -15.88 -6.33
C LEU A 8 0.17 -14.38 -6.29
N ALA A 9 -0.97 -13.95 -6.84
CA ALA A 9 -1.40 -12.55 -6.81
C ALA A 9 -1.64 -12.06 -5.37
N VAL A 10 -2.29 -12.86 -4.51
CA VAL A 10 -2.43 -12.53 -3.07
C VAL A 10 -1.06 -12.43 -2.41
N GLY A 11 -0.19 -13.42 -2.60
CA GLY A 11 1.11 -13.46 -1.93
C GLY A 11 1.99 -12.28 -2.31
N LEU A 12 2.11 -11.99 -3.60
CA LEU A 12 2.87 -10.84 -4.11
C LEU A 12 2.20 -9.52 -3.72
N GLY A 13 0.89 -9.43 -3.86
CA GLY A 13 0.12 -8.25 -3.49
C GLY A 13 0.25 -7.90 -2.01
N ALA A 14 0.12 -8.90 -1.13
CA ALA A 14 0.30 -8.75 0.31
C ALA A 14 1.72 -8.29 0.66
N LEU A 15 2.75 -8.89 0.06
CA LEU A 15 4.14 -8.47 0.24
C LEU A 15 4.34 -7.00 -0.13
N LEU A 16 3.79 -6.56 -1.27
CA LEU A 16 3.87 -5.16 -1.70
C LEU A 16 3.12 -4.22 -0.75
N CYS A 17 1.91 -4.58 -0.29
CA CYS A 17 1.15 -3.80 0.68
C CYS A 17 1.94 -3.61 1.98
N LEU A 18 2.58 -4.69 2.48
CA LEU A 18 3.40 -4.66 3.69
C LEU A 18 4.68 -3.84 3.52
N ILE A 19 5.34 -3.93 2.37
CA ILE A 19 6.51 -3.10 2.05
C ILE A 19 6.11 -1.62 2.04
N ASN A 20 4.99 -1.27 1.38
CA ASN A 20 4.50 0.10 1.34
C ASN A 20 4.19 0.63 2.74
N PHE A 21 3.50 -0.18 3.55
CA PHE A 21 3.23 0.14 4.95
C PHE A 21 4.52 0.34 5.76
N TYR A 22 5.49 -0.57 5.64
CA TYR A 22 6.79 -0.48 6.31
C TYR A 22 7.54 0.80 5.92
N LEU A 23 7.62 1.10 4.62
CA LEU A 23 8.32 2.27 4.13
C LEU A 23 7.67 3.58 4.59
N SER A 24 6.34 3.59 4.74
CA SER A 24 5.59 4.80 5.10
C SER A 24 5.54 5.04 6.60
N PHE A 25 5.34 3.99 7.40
CA PHE A 25 5.10 4.11 8.84
C PHE A 25 6.22 3.60 9.73
N ILE A 26 6.94 2.55 9.34
CA ILE A 26 7.95 1.90 10.21
C ILE A 26 9.35 2.45 9.96
N ARG A 27 9.71 2.71 8.70
CA ARG A 27 11.04 3.20 8.32
C ARG A 27 11.37 4.54 8.98
N HIS A 28 10.41 5.47 9.02
CA HIS A 28 10.62 6.79 9.62
C HIS A 28 10.97 6.72 11.12
N PRO A 29 10.15 6.11 12.00
CA PRO A 29 10.50 5.99 13.42
C PRO A 29 11.77 5.17 13.62
N LEU A 30 11.99 4.09 12.86
CA LEU A 30 13.21 3.29 12.98
C LEU A 30 14.47 4.10 12.66
N ASN A 31 14.45 4.89 11.59
CA ASN A 31 15.59 5.74 11.22
C ASN A 31 15.82 6.87 12.24
N ARG A 32 14.75 7.41 12.83
CA ARG A 32 14.84 8.40 13.91
C ARG A 32 15.48 7.80 15.16
N LEU A 33 15.11 6.57 15.54
CA LEU A 33 15.73 5.85 16.66
C LEU A 33 17.22 5.56 16.41
N ARG A 34 17.63 5.41 15.14
CA ARG A 34 19.02 5.19 14.73
C ARG A 34 19.83 6.49 14.54
N GLY A 35 19.26 7.66 14.84
CA GLY A 35 19.94 8.94 14.70
C GLY A 35 20.29 9.36 13.27
N LEU A 36 19.65 8.75 12.26
CA LEU A 36 19.94 9.01 10.85
C LEU A 36 19.28 10.32 10.38
N SER A 37 20.01 11.11 9.59
CA SER A 37 19.56 12.41 9.06
C SER A 37 18.35 12.27 8.11
N LYS A 38 17.49 13.32 8.12
CA LYS A 38 16.29 13.46 7.27
C LYS A 38 16.58 13.44 5.76
N GLU A 39 17.82 13.64 5.32
CA GLU A 39 18.15 13.65 3.88
C GLU A 39 18.13 12.25 3.25
N SER A 40 18.30 11.19 4.04
CA SER A 40 18.20 9.79 3.56
C SER A 40 16.77 9.33 3.23
N HIS A 41 15.76 10.17 3.48
CA HIS A 41 14.34 9.80 3.45
C HIS A 41 13.65 10.00 2.09
N ARG A 42 14.35 10.47 1.06
CA ARG A 42 13.74 10.90 -0.21
C ARG A 42 13.31 9.78 -1.17
N TRP A 43 13.23 8.54 -0.70
CA TRP A 43 12.74 7.41 -1.50
C TRP A 43 11.28 7.11 -1.16
N VAL A 44 10.38 7.79 -1.87
CA VAL A 44 8.98 7.38 -1.99
C VAL A 44 8.97 6.28 -3.05
N SER A 45 8.69 5.04 -2.63
CA SER A 45 8.59 3.86 -3.50
C SER A 45 7.76 4.18 -4.75
N GLY A 46 8.37 4.06 -5.94
CA GLY A 46 7.74 4.26 -7.24
C GLY A 46 6.84 3.11 -7.70
N PHE A 47 6.52 2.16 -6.81
CA PHE A 47 5.55 1.08 -7.06
C PHE A 47 4.24 1.22 -6.26
N PRO A 48 3.61 2.41 -6.20
CA PRO A 48 2.28 2.51 -5.61
C PRO A 48 1.29 1.71 -6.47
N LEU A 49 0.19 1.24 -5.87
CA LEU A 49 -0.99 0.62 -6.49
C LEU A 49 -0.90 -0.88 -6.81
N PHE A 50 0.28 -1.44 -7.11
CA PHE A 50 0.36 -2.85 -7.52
C PHE A 50 -0.05 -3.83 -6.43
N GLY A 51 0.21 -3.50 -5.15
CA GLY A 51 -0.18 -4.33 -4.01
C GLY A 51 -1.69 -4.52 -3.93
N SER A 52 -2.42 -3.42 -3.75
CA SER A 52 -3.88 -3.40 -3.70
C SER A 52 -4.56 -3.91 -4.99
N LEU A 53 -4.00 -3.65 -6.18
CA LEU A 53 -4.51 -4.18 -7.44
C LEU A 53 -4.41 -5.70 -7.53
N LEU A 54 -3.24 -6.28 -7.21
CA LEU A 54 -3.05 -7.73 -7.22
C LEU A 54 -3.96 -8.43 -6.21
N VAL A 55 -4.09 -7.87 -5.00
CA VAL A 55 -5.02 -8.37 -3.97
C VAL A 55 -6.46 -8.27 -4.46
N GLY A 56 -6.88 -7.15 -5.06
CA GLY A 56 -8.23 -7.00 -5.60
C GLY A 56 -8.55 -7.99 -6.72
N LEU A 57 -7.63 -8.20 -7.67
CA LEU A 57 -7.80 -9.15 -8.76
C LEU A 57 -7.93 -10.59 -8.25
N SER A 58 -7.22 -10.95 -7.17
CA SER A 58 -7.30 -12.28 -6.57
C SER A 58 -8.69 -12.67 -6.07
N LEU A 59 -9.50 -11.69 -5.65
CA LEU A 59 -10.85 -11.91 -5.14
C LEU A 59 -11.82 -12.41 -6.21
N ILE A 60 -11.54 -12.19 -7.50
CA ILE A 60 -12.33 -12.77 -8.60
C ILE A 60 -12.40 -14.30 -8.47
N VAL A 61 -11.37 -14.93 -7.90
CA VAL A 61 -11.26 -16.39 -7.76
C VAL A 61 -11.37 -16.86 -6.32
N LEU A 62 -10.90 -16.08 -5.34
CA LEU A 62 -10.75 -16.53 -3.95
C LEU A 62 -11.84 -15.99 -3.00
N HIS A 63 -12.82 -15.21 -3.46
CA HIS A 63 -13.82 -14.59 -2.59
C HIS A 63 -14.69 -15.57 -1.80
N ASP A 64 -14.91 -16.79 -2.31
CA ASP A 64 -15.69 -17.83 -1.64
C ASP A 64 -14.94 -18.47 -0.45
N LEU A 65 -13.64 -18.24 -0.33
CA LEU A 65 -12.85 -18.78 0.79
C LEU A 65 -13.14 -18.00 2.08
N PRO A 66 -13.45 -18.69 3.19
CA PRO A 66 -13.70 -18.06 4.47
C PRO A 66 -12.51 -17.18 4.89
N GLY A 67 -12.78 -15.91 5.20
CA GLY A 67 -11.76 -14.97 5.66
C GLY A 67 -10.94 -14.30 4.56
N MET A 68 -11.06 -14.71 3.28
CA MET A 68 -10.26 -14.11 2.20
C MET A 68 -10.63 -12.64 1.95
N VAL A 69 -11.93 -12.34 1.93
CA VAL A 69 -12.43 -10.96 1.75
C VAL A 69 -11.93 -10.01 2.85
N PRO A 70 -12.10 -10.29 4.16
CA PRO A 70 -11.58 -9.40 5.20
C PRO A 70 -10.06 -9.26 5.19
N VAL A 71 -9.31 -10.32 4.87
CA VAL A 71 -7.84 -10.24 4.70
C VAL A 71 -7.47 -9.32 3.55
N ALA A 72 -8.13 -9.49 2.39
CA ALA A 72 -7.89 -8.64 1.22
C ALA A 72 -8.21 -7.17 1.50
N VAL A 73 -9.34 -6.89 2.17
CA VAL A 73 -9.72 -5.53 2.58
C VAL A 73 -8.67 -4.93 3.51
N ALA A 74 -8.22 -5.68 4.53
CA ALA A 74 -7.18 -5.20 5.45
C ALA A 74 -5.88 -4.87 4.71
N LEU A 75 -5.42 -5.75 3.82
CA LEU A 75 -4.22 -5.53 3.00
C LEU A 75 -4.34 -4.29 2.10
N ILE A 76 -5.48 -4.12 1.43
CA ILE A 76 -5.74 -2.95 0.59
C ILE A 76 -5.73 -1.68 1.45
N LEU A 77 -6.36 -1.67 2.62
CA LEU A 77 -6.42 -0.49 3.48
C LEU A 77 -5.03 -0.04 3.96
N ILE A 78 -4.18 -0.98 4.37
CA ILE A 78 -2.82 -0.69 4.85
C ILE A 78 -1.83 -0.39 3.73
N ASP A 79 -2.17 -0.67 2.47
CA ASP A 79 -1.37 -0.31 1.31
C ASP A 79 -1.37 1.21 1.15
N THR A 80 -0.39 1.87 1.76
CA THR A 80 -0.19 3.33 1.68
C THR A 80 0.18 3.81 0.28
N GLY A 81 0.56 2.88 -0.60
CA GLY A 81 0.71 3.13 -2.03
C GLY A 81 -0.61 2.94 -2.80
N GLY A 82 -1.69 2.53 -2.15
CA GLY A 82 -2.97 2.21 -2.79
C GLY A 82 -3.73 3.43 -3.32
N ILE A 83 -4.71 3.14 -4.19
CA ILE A 83 -5.44 4.18 -4.93
C ILE A 83 -6.22 5.13 -4.01
N HIS A 84 -6.72 4.62 -2.87
CA HIS A 84 -7.42 5.41 -1.86
C HIS A 84 -6.51 6.45 -1.20
N TRP A 85 -5.25 6.12 -0.93
CA TRP A 85 -4.26 7.08 -0.43
C TRP A 85 -3.82 8.06 -1.52
N PHE A 86 -3.63 7.58 -2.75
CA PHE A 86 -3.33 8.46 -3.88
C PHE A 86 -4.43 9.51 -4.10
N VAL A 87 -5.69 9.08 -4.19
CA VAL A 87 -6.84 9.98 -4.33
C VAL A 87 -6.97 10.91 -3.13
N GLY A 88 -6.83 10.39 -1.91
CA GLY A 88 -6.88 11.19 -0.68
C GLY A 88 -5.82 12.31 -0.66
N THR A 89 -4.58 12.01 -1.06
CA THR A 89 -3.51 13.01 -1.15
C THR A 89 -3.76 14.05 -2.25
N MET A 90 -4.31 13.66 -3.40
CA MET A 90 -4.70 14.59 -4.46
C MET A 90 -5.82 15.54 -4.02
N ILE A 91 -6.85 15.02 -3.36
CA ILE A 91 -7.93 15.85 -2.79
C ILE A 91 -7.37 16.79 -1.74
N TYR A 92 -6.52 16.29 -0.84
CA TYR A 92 -5.89 17.12 0.19
C TYR A 92 -5.07 18.26 -0.43
N GLN A 93 -4.27 17.98 -1.47
CA GLN A 93 -3.51 19.01 -2.18
C GLN A 93 -4.42 20.00 -2.91
N PHE A 94 -5.52 19.54 -3.49
CA PHE A 94 -6.49 20.43 -4.16
C PHE A 94 -7.18 21.37 -3.16
N VAL A 95 -7.59 20.86 -2.00
CA VAL A 95 -8.34 21.62 -0.98
C VAL A 95 -7.42 22.51 -0.14
N PHE A 96 -6.28 22.00 0.30
CA PHE A 96 -5.41 22.65 1.29
C PHE A 96 -4.04 23.06 0.74
N GLY A 97 -3.67 22.64 -0.47
CA GLY A 97 -2.36 22.93 -1.07
C GLY A 97 -2.21 24.34 -1.64
N ARG A 98 -3.24 25.19 -1.56
CA ARG A 98 -3.23 26.59 -2.07
C ARG A 98 -2.69 27.64 -1.10
N SER A 99 -1.92 27.27 -0.09
CA SER A 99 -1.35 28.23 0.86
C SER A 99 0.17 28.11 0.95
N LYS A 100 0.86 28.53 -0.11
CA LYS A 100 2.16 29.19 -0.02
C LYS A 100 2.24 30.28 -1.11
N PRO A 101 2.31 31.58 -0.76
CA PRO A 101 2.86 32.58 -1.68
C PRO A 101 4.34 32.30 -1.97
#